data_AF-A0A835I5V7-F1
#
_entry.id   AF-A0A835I5V7-F1
#
_cell.length_a   1.000
_cell.length_b   1.000
_cell.length_c   1.000
_cell.angle_alpha   90.00
_cell.angle_beta   90.00
_cell.angle_gamma   90.00
#
_symmetry.space_group_name_H-M   'P 1'
#
loop_
_entity.id
_entity.type
_entity.pdbx_description
1 polymer ?
#
loop_
_entity_poly.entity_id
_entity_poly.type
_entity_poly.pdbx_seq_one_letter_code
_entity_poly.pdbx_strand_id
1 'polypeptide(L)' 'MSLTMSQVWDAASGHILYVFEGHKASVHSVCPHDTEGVQFIASSAADGKIKVCKLDCLGS' A
#
# COMPACT_ATOMS: atom_id res chain seq x y z
N MET A 1 4.52 14.33 14.81
CA MET A 1 4.31 12.90 14.51
C MET A 1 4.56 12.73 13.01
N SER A 2 5.60 12.01 12.59
CA SER A 2 5.88 11.82 11.16
C SER A 2 5.02 10.67 10.64
N LEU A 3 4.25 10.90 9.57
CA LEU A 3 3.51 9.83 8.90
C LEU A 3 4.40 9.24 7.80
N THR A 4 4.42 7.91 7.70
CA THR A 4 5.08 7.18 6.61
C THR A 4 4.05 6.89 5.53
N MET A 5 4.49 7.06 4.28
CA MET A 5 3.71 6.86 3.06
C MET A 5 4.21 5.61 2.34
N SER A 6 3.29 4.81 1.82
CA SER A 6 3.56 3.67 0.94
C SER A 6 2.97 3.99 -0.43
N GLN A 7 3.67 3.65 -1.50
CA GLN A 7 3.26 3.99 -2.86
C GLN A 7 3.25 2.75 -3.74
N VAL A 8 2.33 2.72 -4.68
CA VAL A 8 2.28 1.74 -5.76
C VAL A 8 2.56 2.49 -7.05
N TRP A 9 3.47 1.96 -7.85
CA TRP A 9 3.95 2.58 -9.08
C TRP A 9 3.90 1.57 -10.22
N ASP A 10 3.62 2.08 -11.41
CA ASP A 10 3.80 1.35 -12.64
C ASP A 10 5.30 1.20 -12.91
N ALA A 11 5.77 -0.04 -13.04
CA ALA A 11 7.21 -0.31 -13.17
C ALA A 11 7.79 0.15 -14.52
N ALA A 12 6.95 0.28 -15.56
CA ALA A 12 7.39 0.64 -16.91
C ALA A 12 7.54 2.15 -17.09
N SER A 13 6.57 2.94 -16.62
CA SER A 13 6.53 4.40 -16.72
C SER A 13 7.12 5.10 -15.50
N GLY A 14 7.23 4.41 -14.36
CA GLY A 14 7.60 5.00 -13.08
C GLY A 14 6.50 5.88 -12.48
N HIS A 15 5.31 5.92 -13.07
CA HIS A 15 4.20 6.72 -12.55
C HIS A 15 3.63 6.11 -11.28
N ILE A 16 3.39 6.96 -10.29
CA ILE A 16 2.70 6.57 -9.06
C ILE A 16 1.23 6.36 -9.39
N LEU A 17 0.76 5.14 -9.16
CA LEU A 17 -0.63 4.73 -9.34
C LEU A 17 -1.45 5.04 -8.08
N TYR A 18 -0.88 4.78 -6.89
CA TYR A 18 -1.56 4.97 -5.62
C TYR A 18 -0.60 5.42 -4.52
N VAL A 19 -1.09 6.26 -3.61
CA VAL A 19 -0.40 6.68 -2.39
C VAL A 19 -1.26 6.31 -1.18
N PHE A 20 -0.66 5.58 -0.26
CA PHE A 20 -1.27 5.16 0.99
C PHE A 20 -0.57 5.86 2.16
N GLU A 21 -1.33 6.65 2.91
CA GLU A 21 -0.82 7.36 4.08
C GLU A 21 -1.30 6.75 5.39
N GLY A 22 -0.52 6.99 6.45
CA GLY A 22 -1.01 6.90 7.81
C GLY A 22 -0.35 5.84 8.68
N HIS A 23 0.68 5.14 8.22
CA HIS A 23 1.58 4.45 9.16
C HIS A 23 2.31 5.49 9.99
N LYS A 24 2.35 5.32 11.30
CA LYS A 24 3.00 6.31 12.20
C LYS A 24 4.47 5.99 12.45
N ALA A 25 4.97 4.92 11.84
CA ALA A 25 6.33 4.47 11.91
C ALA A 25 6.76 3.88 10.56
N SER A 26 8.05 3.56 10.45
CA SER A 26 8.62 2.94 9.25
C SER A 26 7.93 1.61 8.94
N VAL A 27 7.61 1.43 7.65
CA VAL A 27 7.04 0.19 7.12
C VAL A 27 8.19 -0.77 6.85
N HIS A 28 8.08 -2.00 7.35
CA HIS A 28 9.14 -3.00 7.23
C HIS A 28 8.73 -4.21 6.40
N SER A 29 7.43 -4.39 6.15
CA SER A 29 6.93 -5.48 5.31
C SER A 29 5.70 -5.05 4.54
N VAL A 30 5.60 -5.54 3.31
CA VAL A 30 4.44 -5.40 2.42
C VAL A 30 4.12 -6.77 1.82
N CYS A 31 2.83 -7.10 1.74
CA CYS A 31 2.34 -8.36 1.22
C CYS A 31 1.17 -8.09 0.26
N PRO A 32 1.36 -8.29 -1.06
CA PRO A 32 0.26 -8.27 -2.01
C PRO A 32 -0.58 -9.55 -1.89
N HIS A 33 -1.89 -9.44 -2.03
CA HIS A 33 -2.83 -10.55 -1.99
C HIS A 33 -3.99 -10.31 -2.96
N ASP A 34 -4.36 -11.34 -3.71
CA ASP A 34 -5.54 -11.33 -4.57
C ASP A 34 -6.65 -12.15 -3.91
N THR A 35 -7.87 -11.61 -3.89
CA THR A 35 -9.06 -12.37 -3.56
C THR A 35 -10.17 -12.01 -4.54
N GLU A 36 -10.68 -13.01 -5.26
CA GLU A 36 -11.79 -12.84 -6.21
C GLU A 36 -11.53 -11.75 -7.27
N GLY A 37 -10.27 -11.58 -7.72
CA GLY A 37 -9.88 -10.57 -8.69
C GLY A 37 -9.72 -9.15 -8.12
N VAL A 38 -9.82 -9.00 -6.80
CA VAL A 38 -9.55 -7.76 -6.08
C VAL A 38 -8.17 -7.84 -5.45
N GLN A 39 -7.31 -6.89 -5.81
CA GLN A 39 -5.97 -6.77 -5.27
C GLN A 39 -5.98 -6.02 -3.93
N PHE A 40 -5.26 -6.56 -2.96
CA PHE A 40 -5.04 -5.99 -1.64
C PHE A 40 -3.54 -5.92 -1.36
N ILE A 41 -3.14 -4.89 -0.62
CA ILE A 41 -1.79 -4.75 -0.10
C ILE A 41 -1.88 -4.64 1.41
N ALA A 42 -1.36 -5.63 2.12
CA ALA A 42 -1.13 -5.55 3.55
C ALA A 42 0.26 -4.95 3.80
N SER A 43 0.38 -4.04 4.76
CA SER A 43 1.63 -3.42 5.16
C SER A 43 1.73 -3.37 6.68
N SER A 44 2.90 -3.69 7.23
CA SER A 44 3.15 -3.63 8.67
C SER A 44 4.24 -2.62 9.00
N ALA A 45 4.03 -1.88 10.09
CA ALA A 45 4.97 -0.88 10.57
C ALA A 45 5.41 -1.17 12.01
N ALA A 46 6.51 -0.55 12.42
CA ALA A 46 7.02 -0.63 13.79
C ALA A 46 6.08 -0.03 14.84
N ASP A 47 4.98 0.62 14.43
CA ASP A 47 3.91 1.07 15.32
C ASP A 47 3.01 -0.07 15.82
N GLY A 48 3.31 -1.31 15.42
CA GLY A 48 2.57 -2.52 15.79
C GLY A 48 1.25 -2.66 15.04
N LYS A 49 1.02 -1.85 14.00
CA LYS A 49 -0.21 -1.90 13.21
C LYS A 49 0.03 -2.51 11.85
N ILE A 50 -1.00 -3.22 11.39
CA ILE A 50 -1.11 -3.70 10.02
C ILE A 50 -2.17 -2.85 9.35
N LYS A 51 -1.87 -2.32 8.17
CA LYS A 51 -2.81 -1.64 7.29
C LYS A 51 -3.05 -2.49 6.06
N VAL A 52 -4.32 -2.68 5.73
CA VAL A 52 -4.75 -3.34 4.50
C VAL A 52 -5.33 -2.29 3.58
N CYS A 53 -4.76 -2.18 2.40
CA CYS A 53 -5.13 -1.23 1.38
C CYS A 53 -5.71 -1.99 0.20
N LYS A 54 -6.95 -1.68 -0.16
CA LYS A 54 -7.57 -2.23 -1.38
C LYS A 54 -7.02 -1.44 -2.58
N LEU A 55 -6.50 -2.16 -3.56
CA LEU A 55 -6.16 -1.61 -4.85
C LEU A 55 -7.41 -1.74 -5.71
N ASP A 56 -8.29 -0.74 -5.64
CA ASP A 56 -9.35 -0.62 -6.62
C ASP A 56 -8.66 -0.29 -7.94
N CYS A 57 -8.48 -1.30 -8.81
CA CYS A 57 -8.13 -1.09 -10.20
C CYS A 57 -9.03 0.05 -10.68
N LEU A 58 -8.44 1.21 -11.01
CA LEU A 58 -9.18 2.34 -11.53
C LEU A 58 -9.73 1.95 -12.90
N GLY A 59 -10.85 1.24 -12.88
CA GLY A 59 -11.71 0.95 -14.00
C GLY A 59 -12.85 1.96 -13.97
N SER A 60 -12.56 3.15 -14.49
CA SER A 60 -13.52 3.95 -15.26
C SER A 60 -12.79 4.68 -16.37
#